data_AF-A0ABD0N7K8-F1
#
_entry.id   AF-A0ABD0N7K8-F1
#
_cell.length_a   1.000
_cell.length_b   1.000
_cell.length_c   1.000
_cell.angle_alpha   90.00
_cell.angle_beta   90.00
_cell.angle_gamma   90.00
#
_symmetry.space_group_name_H-M   'P 1'
#
loop_
_entity.id
_entity.type
_entity.pdbx_description
1 polymer ?
#
loop_
_entity_poly.entity_id
_entity_poly.type
_entity_poly.pdbx_seq_one_letter_code
_entity_poly.pdbx_strand_id
1 'polypeptide(L)'
;EEEEEEEEEEEEEEEEEEEEEEIDVVTVEKRQKRNEAEVPLVLKRCHVSTHQHNYAAHPSTRHDQPAASSSSNNSSNRHAKQRKCTSPRTSDSEDNDKRRTHNVLERQRRNELKLSFFALRDEIPEVANNEKAAKVVILKKATECIHTMQLDEQRLL
;
A
#
# COMPACT_ATOMS: atom_id res chain seq x y z
N GLU A 1 -12.21 -62.03 21.86
CA GLU A 1 -12.54 -60.60 22.00
C GLU A 1 -11.46 -60.06 22.91
N GLU A 2 -10.37 -59.61 22.31
CA GLU A 2 -9.28 -58.92 23.01
C GLU A 2 -9.35 -57.48 22.51
N GLU A 3 -9.67 -56.59 23.43
CA GLU A 3 -9.73 -55.14 23.25
C GLU A 3 -8.28 -54.64 23.29
N GLU A 4 -7.77 -54.09 22.19
CA GLU A 4 -6.53 -53.32 22.20
C GLU A 4 -6.89 -51.84 22.33
N GLU A 5 -6.37 -51.27 23.41
CA GLU A 5 -6.54 -49.90 23.87
C GLU A 5 -5.81 -48.89 22.96
N GLU A 6 -6.37 -47.69 23.01
CA GLU A 6 -6.02 -46.40 22.41
C GLU A 6 -4.53 -46.05 22.35
N GLU A 7 -4.07 -45.58 21.19
CA GLU A 7 -3.02 -44.56 21.10
C GLU A 7 -3.59 -43.39 20.26
N GLU A 8 -4.07 -42.35 20.94
CA GLU A 8 -4.31 -41.03 20.34
C GLU A 8 -2.96 -40.34 20.18
N GLU A 9 -2.48 -40.23 18.93
CA GLU A 9 -1.34 -39.36 18.61
C GLU A 9 -1.83 -37.90 18.63
N GLU A 10 -1.45 -37.15 19.68
CA GLU A 10 -1.59 -35.70 19.72
C GLU A 10 -0.61 -35.07 18.71
N GLU A 11 -1.11 -34.69 17.53
CA GLU A 11 -0.38 -33.81 16.60
C GLU A 11 -0.31 -32.40 17.22
N GLU A 12 0.85 -32.04 17.77
CA GLU A 12 1.17 -30.65 18.13
C GLU A 12 1.22 -29.81 16.84
N GLU A 13 0.12 -29.10 16.54
CA GLU A 13 0.11 -28.04 15.52
C GLU A 13 1.05 -26.92 15.98
N GLU A 14 2.27 -26.89 15.44
CA GLU A 14 3.14 -25.71 15.50
C GLU A 14 2.44 -24.57 14.73
N GLU A 15 1.67 -23.74 15.43
CA GLU A 15 1.22 -22.45 14.93
C GLU A 15 2.45 -21.58 14.65
N GLU A 16 2.91 -21.59 13.39
CA GLU A 16 3.83 -20.56 12.90
C GLU A 16 3.10 -19.21 12.96
N GLU A 17 3.27 -18.49 14.07
CA GLU A 17 2.99 -17.07 14.17
C GLU A 17 3.87 -16.32 13.14
N GLU A 18 3.41 -16.22 11.88
CA GLU A 18 3.87 -15.20 10.93
C GLU A 18 3.41 -13.83 11.47
N GLU A 19 4.10 -13.34 12.52
CA GLU A 19 4.03 -11.98 13.03
C GLU A 19 4.69 -11.04 11.98
N GLU A 20 4.06 -10.90 10.80
CA GLU A 20 4.51 -9.96 9.77
C GLU A 20 4.18 -8.51 10.18
N GLU A 21 5.16 -7.89 10.85
CA GLU A 21 5.48 -6.45 10.92
C GLU A 21 4.37 -5.50 10.43
N GLU A 22 3.64 -4.92 11.38
CA GLU A 22 2.91 -3.68 11.13
C GLU A 22 3.94 -2.56 10.90
N ILE A 23 4.07 -2.10 9.66
CA ILE A 23 4.79 -0.87 9.34
C ILE A 23 4.07 0.32 10.01
N ASP A 24 4.45 0.65 11.25
CA ASP A 24 4.06 1.88 11.94
C ASP A 24 4.67 3.07 11.21
N VAL A 25 3.85 3.74 10.39
CA VAL A 25 4.24 4.98 9.75
C VAL A 25 4.29 6.05 10.84
N VAL A 26 5.49 6.32 11.38
CA VAL A 26 5.73 7.36 12.40
C VAL A 26 5.00 8.63 12.02
N THR A 27 3.86 8.88 12.65
CA THR A 27 3.19 10.18 12.55
C THR A 27 4.05 11.14 13.38
N VAL A 28 4.74 12.07 12.70
CA VAL A 28 5.62 13.02 13.38
C VAL A 28 4.78 13.95 14.24
N GLU A 29 4.61 13.62 15.51
CA GLU A 29 3.99 14.52 16.48
C GLU A 29 4.88 15.77 16.60
N LYS A 30 4.37 16.90 16.09
CA LYS A 30 5.04 18.20 16.18
C LYS A 30 5.00 18.70 17.62
N ARG A 31 5.95 18.24 18.45
CA ARG A 31 6.11 18.74 19.81
C ARG A 31 6.71 20.15 19.77
N GLN A 32 5.87 21.13 20.06
CA GLN A 32 6.25 22.52 20.19
C GLN A 32 6.97 22.73 21.54
N LYS A 33 8.21 23.22 21.47
CA LYS A 33 9.00 23.94 22.51
C LYS A 33 10.01 23.13 23.34
N ARG A 34 11.31 23.37 23.09
CA ARG A 34 12.30 23.71 24.13
C ARG A 34 13.50 24.46 23.54
N ASN A 35 13.89 25.55 24.20
CA ASN A 35 15.16 26.22 23.99
C ASN A 35 16.26 25.36 24.61
N GLU A 36 17.29 25.01 23.85
CA GLU A 36 18.68 25.01 24.30
C GLU A 36 19.57 24.97 23.05
N ALA A 37 20.56 25.84 23.03
CA ALA A 37 21.42 26.11 21.89
C ALA A 37 22.73 25.35 22.03
N GLU A 38 23.14 24.62 20.99
CA GLU A 38 24.52 24.51 20.53
C GLU A 38 24.53 24.03 19.07
N VAL A 39 25.42 24.61 18.27
CA VAL A 39 25.49 24.60 16.78
C VAL A 39 26.75 23.83 16.32
N PRO A 40 27.05 23.64 15.01
CA PRO A 40 26.29 22.99 13.93
C PRO A 40 27.17 21.99 13.11
N LEU A 41 26.66 20.83 12.71
CA LEU A 41 27.26 20.04 11.62
C LEU A 41 26.24 19.91 10.48
N VAL A 42 26.19 20.93 9.63
CA VAL A 42 25.34 20.93 8.43
C VAL A 42 26.20 20.48 7.25
N LEU A 43 25.95 19.26 6.76
CA LEU A 43 26.29 18.89 5.39
C LEU A 43 25.78 20.00 4.48
N LYS A 44 26.69 20.68 3.76
CA LYS A 44 26.36 21.72 2.78
C LYS A 44 25.44 21.12 1.71
N ARG A 45 24.14 21.18 1.98
CA ARG A 45 23.08 20.96 1.01
C ARG A 45 23.21 22.11 0.02
N CYS A 46 23.73 21.79 -1.16
CA CYS A 46 23.69 22.66 -2.33
C CYS A 46 22.30 23.30 -2.42
N HIS A 47 22.26 24.63 -2.35
CA HIS A 47 21.04 25.39 -2.55
C HIS A 47 20.67 25.29 -4.02
N VAL A 48 19.93 24.24 -4.39
CA VAL A 48 19.30 24.17 -5.70
C VAL A 48 18.22 25.25 -5.68
N SER A 49 18.43 26.32 -6.43
CA SER A 49 17.38 27.31 -6.70
C SER A 49 16.29 26.59 -7.49
N THR A 50 15.36 25.93 -6.79
CA THR A 50 14.15 25.42 -7.42
C THR A 50 13.34 26.64 -7.81
N HIS A 51 13.50 27.02 -9.07
CA HIS A 51 12.67 27.99 -9.74
C HIS A 51 11.21 27.60 -9.45
N GLN A 52 10.49 28.41 -8.69
CA GLN A 52 9.08 28.19 -8.43
C GLN A 52 8.34 28.46 -9.75
N HIS A 53 8.29 27.46 -10.61
CA HIS A 53 7.43 27.49 -11.78
C HIS A 53 5.99 27.45 -11.27
N ASN A 54 5.26 28.53 -11.51
CA ASN A 54 3.87 28.68 -11.11
C ASN A 54 2.98 27.94 -12.12
N TYR A 55 3.03 26.60 -12.11
CA TYR A 55 2.29 25.74 -13.03
C TYR A 55 0.75 25.82 -12.88
N ALA A 56 0.25 26.50 -11.84
CA ALA A 56 -1.17 26.78 -11.63
C ALA A 56 -1.59 28.22 -12.01
N ALA A 57 -0.66 29.07 -12.48
CA ALA A 57 -1.05 30.35 -13.05
C ALA A 57 -1.64 30.08 -14.44
N HIS A 58 -2.96 30.14 -14.54
CA HIS A 58 -3.67 30.13 -15.83
C HIS A 58 -2.98 31.12 -16.78
N PRO A 59 -2.73 30.76 -18.05
CA PRO A 59 -2.20 31.71 -19.01
C PRO A 59 -3.13 32.91 -19.00
N SER A 60 -2.56 34.11 -18.89
CA SER A 60 -3.30 35.37 -18.86
C SER A 60 -4.03 35.53 -20.20
N THR A 61 -5.19 34.89 -20.32
CA THR A 61 -6.09 35.04 -21.46
C THR A 61 -6.70 36.42 -21.32
N ARG A 62 -6.07 37.38 -21.99
CA ARG A 62 -6.78 38.56 -22.47
C ARG A 62 -7.85 38.05 -23.43
N HIS A 63 -9.02 37.73 -22.88
CA HIS A 63 -10.21 37.46 -23.65
C HIS A 63 -11.17 38.65 -23.47
N ASP A 64 -11.46 39.25 -24.61
CA ASP A 64 -12.29 40.42 -24.83
C ASP A 64 -13.73 40.15 -24.38
N GLN A 65 -14.24 40.95 -23.42
CA GLN A 65 -15.68 41.07 -23.15
C GLN A 65 -16.01 42.53 -22.81
N PRO A 66 -17.20 43.04 -23.22
CA PRO A 66 -17.45 44.46 -23.38
C PRO A 66 -17.90 45.16 -22.08
N ALA A 67 -17.90 46.49 -22.18
CA ALA A 67 -18.10 47.48 -21.15
C ALA A 67 -19.28 47.28 -20.19
N ALA A 68 -18.99 47.40 -18.89
CA ALA A 68 -19.82 48.13 -17.94
C ALA A 68 -18.96 48.67 -16.78
N SER A 69 -18.81 50.00 -16.74
CA SER A 69 -18.29 50.79 -15.60
C SER A 69 -19.09 50.49 -14.33
N SER A 70 -18.54 50.30 -13.13
CA SER A 70 -17.82 51.26 -12.27
C SER A 70 -17.73 50.55 -10.90
N SER A 71 -16.69 50.62 -10.09
CA SER A 71 -16.33 51.79 -9.29
C SER A 71 -15.05 51.45 -8.54
N SER A 72 -14.09 52.37 -8.62
CA SER A 72 -12.92 52.42 -7.77
C SER A 72 -13.34 52.54 -6.31
N ASN A 73 -12.77 51.73 -5.41
CA ASN A 73 -12.43 52.22 -4.08
C ASN A 73 -11.23 51.45 -3.53
N ASN A 74 -10.09 52.12 -3.59
CA ASN A 74 -8.85 51.75 -2.93
C ASN A 74 -8.99 52.08 -1.44
N SER A 75 -8.66 51.15 -0.53
CA SER A 75 -8.13 51.48 0.81
C SER A 75 -7.70 50.21 1.55
N SER A 76 -6.39 50.13 1.75
CA SER A 76 -5.69 49.40 2.79
C SER A 76 -6.42 49.39 4.14
N ASN A 77 -6.60 48.22 4.77
CA ASN A 77 -6.04 48.00 6.11
C ASN A 77 -6.08 46.53 6.54
N ARG A 78 -4.98 46.15 7.19
CA ARG A 78 -4.67 44.93 7.92
C ARG A 78 -5.82 44.54 8.84
N HIS A 79 -6.27 43.28 8.85
CA HIS A 79 -6.73 42.61 10.07
C HIS A 79 -6.68 41.10 9.85
N ALA A 80 -5.77 40.44 10.56
CA ALA A 80 -5.74 39.00 10.75
C ALA A 80 -7.11 38.54 11.27
N LYS A 81 -7.95 37.98 10.38
CA LYS A 81 -9.15 37.26 10.78
C LYS A 81 -8.92 35.79 10.51
N GLN A 82 -8.81 35.08 11.62
CA GLN A 82 -8.83 33.63 11.78
C GLN A 82 -9.59 32.96 10.63
N ARG A 83 -8.85 32.30 9.74
CA ARG A 83 -9.43 31.30 8.83
C ARG A 83 -9.84 30.11 9.67
N LYS A 84 -11.05 30.19 10.23
CA LYS A 84 -11.77 29.03 10.74
C LYS A 84 -12.21 28.26 9.50
N CYS A 85 -11.35 27.37 9.01
CA CYS A 85 -11.72 26.37 8.02
C CYS A 85 -12.75 25.45 8.67
N THR A 86 -14.03 25.78 8.54
CA THR A 86 -15.14 24.86 8.77
C THR A 86 -15.25 23.96 7.54
N SER A 87 -14.21 23.15 7.28
CA SER A 87 -14.42 21.96 6.47
C SER A 87 -15.18 20.96 7.36
N PRO A 88 -16.30 20.38 6.90
CA PRO A 88 -16.97 19.32 7.64
C PRO A 88 -15.97 18.18 7.88
N ARG A 89 -15.55 17.98 9.13
CA ARG A 89 -14.60 16.92 9.53
C ARG A 89 -15.09 15.50 9.22
N THR A 90 -16.35 15.36 8.80
CA THR A 90 -16.98 14.10 8.40
C THR A 90 -16.65 13.71 6.96
N SER A 91 -16.36 14.68 6.07
CA SER A 91 -16.07 14.39 4.66
C SER A 91 -14.77 13.61 4.49
N ASP A 92 -13.77 13.86 5.33
CA ASP A 92 -12.50 13.12 5.29
C ASP A 92 -12.65 11.73 5.94
N SER A 93 -13.58 11.54 6.87
CA SER A 93 -13.81 10.25 7.54
C SER A 93 -14.28 9.18 6.56
N GLU A 94 -15.29 9.50 5.75
CA GLU A 94 -15.84 8.55 4.77
C GLU A 94 -14.81 8.13 3.70
N ASP A 95 -13.86 9.00 3.36
CA ASP A 95 -12.77 8.67 2.44
C ASP A 95 -11.74 7.74 3.10
N ASN A 96 -11.38 7.99 4.36
CA ASN A 96 -10.48 7.12 5.11
C ASN A 96 -11.07 5.72 5.32
N ASP A 97 -12.38 5.61 5.57
CA ASP A 97 -13.05 4.31 5.72
C ASP A 97 -13.08 3.52 4.41
N LYS A 98 -13.31 4.18 3.27
CA LYS A 98 -13.21 3.54 1.93
C LYS A 98 -11.80 3.06 1.63
N ARG A 99 -10.79 3.87 1.95
CA ARG A 99 -9.37 3.47 1.78
C ARG A 99 -9.01 2.30 2.69
N ARG A 100 -9.46 2.32 3.95
CA ARG A 100 -9.27 1.22 4.92
C ARG A 100 -9.89 -0.08 4.39
N THR A 101 -11.17 -0.05 4.06
CA THR A 101 -11.90 -1.22 3.55
C THR A 101 -11.31 -1.78 2.26
N HIS A 102 -10.95 -0.93 1.30
CA HIS A 102 -10.24 -1.34 0.08
C HIS A 102 -8.92 -2.06 0.38
N ASN A 103 -8.10 -1.53 1.30
CA ASN A 103 -6.82 -2.14 1.66
C ASN A 103 -6.98 -3.53 2.31
N VAL A 104 -8.00 -3.69 3.15
CA VAL A 104 -8.33 -4.98 3.78
C VAL A 104 -8.69 -6.01 2.70
N LEU A 105 -9.59 -5.66 1.79
CA LEU A 105 -10.01 -6.56 0.71
C LEU A 105 -8.85 -6.94 -0.23
N GLU A 106 -7.99 -5.99 -0.58
CA GLU A 106 -6.83 -6.30 -1.44
C GLU A 106 -5.78 -7.13 -0.69
N ARG A 107 -5.65 -7.01 0.65
CA ARG A 107 -4.80 -7.91 1.43
C ARG A 107 -5.39 -9.32 1.43
N GLN A 108 -6.68 -9.47 1.69
CA GLN A 108 -7.37 -10.77 1.61
C GLN A 108 -7.18 -11.42 0.24
N ARG A 109 -7.44 -10.68 -0.84
CA ARG A 109 -7.24 -11.14 -2.22
C ARG A 109 -5.80 -11.62 -2.46
N ARG A 110 -4.80 -10.88 -1.98
CA ARG A 110 -3.38 -11.27 -2.12
C ARG A 110 -3.05 -12.53 -1.33
N ASN A 111 -3.64 -12.72 -0.15
CA ASN A 111 -3.46 -13.90 0.68
C ASN A 111 -4.09 -15.14 0.03
N GLU A 112 -5.34 -15.07 -0.43
CA GLU A 112 -6.00 -16.16 -1.16
C GLU A 112 -5.20 -16.57 -2.41
N LEU A 113 -4.62 -15.59 -3.11
CA LEU A 113 -3.72 -15.84 -4.23
C LEU A 113 -2.40 -16.51 -3.78
N LYS A 114 -1.79 -16.08 -2.66
CA LYS A 114 -0.59 -16.72 -2.06
C LYS A 114 -0.89 -18.20 -1.79
N LEU A 115 -2.00 -18.49 -1.13
CA LEU A 115 -2.45 -19.85 -0.81
C LEU A 115 -2.70 -20.69 -2.07
N SER A 116 -3.35 -20.12 -3.09
CA SER A 116 -3.56 -20.82 -4.37
C SER A 116 -2.25 -21.19 -5.06
N PHE A 117 -1.22 -20.35 -4.95
CA PHE A 117 0.12 -20.64 -5.47
C PHE A 117 0.83 -21.75 -4.69
N PHE A 118 0.63 -21.83 -3.37
CA PHE A 118 1.19 -22.89 -2.54
C PHE A 118 0.51 -24.23 -2.84
N ALA A 119 -0.82 -24.27 -2.85
CA ALA A 119 -1.56 -25.46 -3.26
C ALA A 119 -1.12 -25.96 -4.64
N LEU A 120 -0.96 -25.05 -5.62
CA LEU A 120 -0.44 -25.42 -6.94
C LEU A 120 1.01 -25.94 -6.91
N ARG A 121 1.88 -25.34 -6.08
CA ARG A 121 3.27 -25.78 -5.95
C ARG A 121 3.35 -27.22 -5.45
N ASP A 122 2.52 -27.56 -4.47
CA ASP A 122 2.55 -28.85 -3.79
C ASP A 122 2.13 -30.00 -4.73
N GLU A 123 1.28 -29.71 -5.72
CA GLU A 123 0.88 -30.65 -6.78
C GLU A 123 1.95 -30.87 -7.87
N ILE A 124 3.04 -30.11 -7.88
CA ILE A 124 4.07 -30.18 -8.92
C ILE A 124 5.32 -30.88 -8.37
N PRO A 125 5.62 -32.14 -8.76
CA PRO A 125 6.67 -32.94 -8.15
C PRO A 125 8.06 -32.30 -8.14
N GLU A 126 8.40 -31.52 -9.17
CA GLU A 126 9.71 -30.88 -9.30
C GLU A 126 9.91 -29.70 -8.32
N VAL A 127 8.83 -29.07 -7.85
CA VAL A 127 8.91 -27.87 -7.00
C VAL A 127 8.19 -28.00 -5.65
N ALA A 128 7.51 -29.11 -5.37
CA ALA A 128 6.78 -29.36 -4.13
C ALA A 128 7.64 -29.12 -2.87
N ASN A 129 8.89 -29.60 -2.87
CA ASN A 129 9.80 -29.47 -1.73
C ASN A 129 10.57 -28.13 -1.68
N ASN A 130 10.25 -27.18 -2.58
CA ASN A 130 10.92 -25.88 -2.63
C ASN A 130 9.96 -24.77 -2.22
N GLU A 131 9.91 -24.50 -0.93
CA GLU A 131 9.00 -23.51 -0.37
C GLU A 131 9.16 -22.10 -0.96
N LYS A 132 10.40 -21.77 -1.35
CA LYS A 132 10.80 -20.48 -1.90
C LYS A 132 10.73 -20.43 -3.43
N ALA A 133 10.07 -21.41 -4.07
CA ALA A 133 9.89 -21.42 -5.52
C ALA A 133 9.20 -20.13 -5.99
N ALA A 134 9.80 -19.45 -6.97
CA ALA A 134 9.23 -18.23 -7.53
C ALA A 134 7.91 -18.51 -8.27
N LYS A 135 6.94 -17.60 -8.20
CA LYS A 135 5.63 -17.73 -8.88
C LYS A 135 5.75 -18.10 -10.36
N VAL A 136 6.69 -17.48 -11.08
CA VAL A 136 6.92 -17.77 -12.50
C VAL A 136 7.46 -19.18 -12.73
N VAL A 137 8.22 -19.73 -11.78
CA VAL A 137 8.74 -21.10 -11.85
C VAL A 137 7.60 -22.09 -11.62
N ILE A 138 6.76 -21.86 -10.60
CA ILE A 138 5.56 -22.69 -10.34
C ILE A 138 4.69 -22.77 -11.60
N LEU A 139 4.37 -21.64 -12.24
CA LEU A 139 3.53 -21.63 -13.45
C LEU A 139 4.15 -22.39 -14.64
N LYS A 140 5.46 -22.21 -14.87
CA LYS A 140 6.17 -22.93 -15.95
C LYS A 140 6.17 -24.43 -15.70
N LYS A 141 6.51 -24.84 -14.47
CA LYS A 141 6.56 -26.25 -14.08
C LYS A 141 5.20 -26.92 -14.05
N ALA A 142 4.14 -26.21 -13.68
CA ALA A 142 2.76 -26.68 -13.81
C ALA A 142 2.43 -27.04 -15.27
N THR A 143 2.77 -26.14 -16.21
CA THR A 143 2.50 -26.34 -17.63
C THR A 143 3.27 -27.54 -18.19
N GLU A 144 4.55 -27.67 -17.82
CA GLU A 144 5.39 -28.82 -18.18
C GLU A 144 4.82 -30.13 -17.61
N CYS A 145 4.39 -30.13 -16.35
CA CYS A 145 3.79 -31.28 -15.68
C CYS A 145 2.53 -31.75 -16.40
N ILE A 146 1.61 -30.84 -16.73
CA ILE A 146 0.38 -31.16 -17.47
C ILE A 146 0.69 -31.80 -18.82
N HIS A 147 1.63 -31.24 -19.59
CA HIS A 147 2.00 -31.80 -20.89
C HIS A 147 2.58 -33.22 -20.77
N THR A 148 3.45 -33.46 -19.78
CA THR A 148 4.00 -34.80 -19.54
C THR A 148 2.90 -35.79 -19.18
N MET A 149 1.99 -35.44 -18.27
CA MET A 149 0.87 -36.28 -17.88
C MET A 149 -0.03 -36.63 -19.07
N GLN A 150 -0.33 -35.65 -19.94
CA GLN A 150 -1.12 -35.87 -21.15
C GLN A 150 -0.44 -36.79 -22.17
N LEU A 151 0.88 -36.67 -22.33
CA LEU A 151 1.64 -37.56 -23.22
C LEU A 151 1.69 -38.99 -22.67
N ASP A 152 1.86 -39.13 -21.36
CA ASP A 152 1.84 -40.43 -20.70
C ASP A 152 0.45 -41.07 -20.78
N GLU A 153 -0.63 -40.31 -20.58
CA GLU A 153 -2.01 -40.76 -20.78
C GLU A 153 -2.22 -41.27 -22.22
N GLN A 154 -1.81 -40.51 -23.23
CA GLN A 154 -1.92 -40.93 -24.64
C GLN A 154 -1.10 -42.18 -24.99
N ARG A 155 0.01 -42.42 -24.29
CA ARG A 155 0.84 -43.61 -24.52
C ARG A 155 0.27 -44.85 -23.84
N LEU A 156 -0.48 -44.68 -22.76
CA LEU A 156 -1.05 -45.76 -21.94
C LEU A 156 -2.46 -46.19 -22.40
N LEU A 157 -3.12 -45.37 -23.21
CA LEU A 157 -4.38 -45.68 -23.92
C LEU A 157 -4.10 -46.38 -25.26
#